data_AF-A0A818X410-F1
#
_entry.id   AF-A0A818X410-F1
#
_cell.length_a   1.000
_cell.length_b   1.000
_cell.length_c   1.000
_cell.angle_alpha   90.00
_cell.angle_beta   90.00
_cell.angle_gamma   90.00
#
_symmetry.space_group_name_H-M   'P 1'
#
loop_
_entity.id
_entity.type
_entity.pdbx_description
1 polymer ?
#
loop_
_entity_poly.entity_id
_entity_poly.type
_entity_poly.pdbx_seq_one_letter_code
_entity_poly.pdbx_strand_id
1 'polypeptide(L)'
;MSNTATDWLAIQFNTASWTVNQVCIPILFFVGIIGWTLNTITFSRPSLSSNSCATYFHASSWANLCVLFWSPFTYAVGNWSGYRLPARSILFCKIRIYFITMFCHASVAFLLLACGDRLLLCSRNANRRRLCHVRIAYKMIVITIIICAILPLYIPLKYNRLSAVSNLCIIDIDFLIFDVSYKLTIWAIVPPSLMLTLGSLTIHSLKQNSRQIANIRIQIHSKDRQLVAMLIGQITLYITTTWPYVTVMIYNVLTQNILPSNKSATRNAIETFALSFSANFFLYLYNAISFLVYTLTAPSFRRELFLALVPTFIRQYFHNRIGTTTLQQTENRTGKVSYIRSREQVMIE
;
A
#
# COMPACT_ATOMS: atom_id res chain seq x y z
N MET A 1 -23.71 15.08 -41.29
CA MET A 1 -23.49 13.63 -41.34
C MET A 1 -22.63 13.26 -40.15
N SER A 2 -23.21 12.69 -39.09
CA SER A 2 -22.41 12.15 -37.98
C SER A 2 -21.59 10.97 -38.51
N ASN A 3 -20.29 10.96 -38.24
CA ASN A 3 -19.45 9.84 -38.61
C ASN A 3 -19.83 8.66 -37.71
N THR A 4 -20.61 7.71 -38.24
CA THR A 4 -20.93 6.44 -37.56
C THR A 4 -19.68 5.76 -36.98
N ALA A 5 -18.52 6.02 -37.60
CA ALA A 5 -17.20 5.60 -37.13
C ALA A 5 -16.79 6.15 -35.75
N THR A 6 -17.03 7.44 -35.49
CA THR A 6 -16.65 8.08 -34.22
C THR A 6 -17.56 7.67 -33.07
N ASP A 7 -18.80 7.35 -33.41
CA ASP A 7 -19.84 6.96 -32.44
C ASP A 7 -19.61 5.53 -31.92
N TRP A 8 -19.18 4.57 -32.77
CA TRP A 8 -18.88 3.21 -32.31
C TRP A 8 -17.68 3.17 -31.36
N LEU A 9 -16.62 3.96 -31.63
CA LEU A 9 -15.45 4.04 -30.74
C LEU A 9 -15.85 4.55 -29.36
N ALA A 10 -16.68 5.60 -29.30
CA ALA A 10 -17.17 6.15 -28.05
C ALA A 10 -17.97 5.10 -27.26
N ILE A 11 -18.82 4.31 -27.93
CA ILE A 11 -19.56 3.22 -27.31
C ILE A 11 -18.61 2.17 -26.73
N GLN A 12 -17.57 1.75 -27.46
CA GLN A 12 -16.61 0.75 -26.98
C GLN A 12 -15.87 1.24 -25.71
N PHE A 13 -15.42 2.49 -25.68
CA PHE A 13 -14.75 3.05 -24.49
C PHE A 13 -15.68 3.19 -23.29
N ASN A 14 -16.95 3.55 -23.51
CA ASN A 14 -17.95 3.61 -22.45
C ASN A 14 -18.24 2.21 -21.89
N THR A 15 -18.38 1.20 -22.76
CA THR A 15 -18.55 -0.20 -22.36
C THR A 15 -17.34 -0.70 -21.59
N ALA A 16 -16.11 -0.41 -22.05
CA ALA A 16 -14.89 -0.78 -21.34
C ALA A 16 -14.81 -0.12 -19.95
N SER A 17 -15.16 1.16 -19.85
CA SER A 17 -15.23 1.89 -18.57
C SER A 17 -16.22 1.22 -17.62
N TRP A 18 -17.39 0.84 -18.13
CA TRP A 18 -18.40 0.12 -17.37
C TRP A 18 -17.87 -1.24 -16.89
N THR A 19 -17.21 -2.02 -17.75
CA THR A 19 -16.64 -3.32 -17.39
C THR A 19 -15.59 -3.19 -16.29
N VAL A 20 -14.66 -2.23 -16.39
CA VAL A 20 -13.66 -1.97 -15.33
C VAL A 20 -14.35 -1.68 -14.00
N ASN A 21 -15.36 -0.83 -14.05
CA ASN A 21 -16.09 -0.37 -12.88
C ASN A 21 -16.95 -1.48 -12.24
N GLN A 22 -17.53 -2.37 -13.04
CA GLN A 22 -18.42 -3.42 -12.56
C GLN A 22 -17.71 -4.70 -12.17
N VAL A 23 -16.64 -5.06 -12.88
CA VAL A 23 -15.97 -6.36 -12.72
C VAL A 23 -14.66 -6.21 -11.96
N CYS A 24 -13.79 -5.28 -12.37
CA CYS A 24 -12.46 -5.17 -11.77
C CYS A 24 -12.53 -4.63 -10.33
N ILE A 25 -13.43 -3.67 -10.04
CA ILE A 25 -13.53 -3.08 -8.69
C ILE A 25 -13.95 -4.11 -7.63
N PRO A 26 -15.01 -4.93 -7.82
CA PRO A 26 -15.33 -5.99 -6.85
C PRO A 26 -14.21 -7.00 -6.69
N ILE A 27 -13.55 -7.41 -7.78
CA ILE A 27 -12.41 -8.33 -7.71
C ILE A 27 -11.30 -7.74 -6.84
N LEU A 28 -10.92 -6.47 -7.05
CA LEU A 28 -9.94 -5.78 -6.21
C LEU A 28 -10.36 -5.71 -4.75
N PHE A 29 -11.65 -5.51 -4.47
CA PHE A 29 -12.18 -5.51 -3.11
C PHE A 29 -11.98 -6.87 -2.42
N PHE A 30 -12.37 -7.97 -3.08
CA PHE A 30 -12.20 -9.32 -2.53
C PHE A 30 -10.73 -9.69 -2.35
N VAL A 31 -9.90 -9.43 -3.36
CA VAL A 31 -8.44 -9.63 -3.27
C VAL A 31 -7.87 -8.82 -2.10
N GLY A 32 -8.32 -7.59 -1.91
CA GLY A 32 -7.90 -6.74 -0.82
C GLY A 32 -8.34 -7.22 0.57
N ILE A 33 -9.56 -7.75 0.72
CA ILE A 33 -10.00 -8.38 1.99
C ILE A 33 -9.14 -9.59 2.32
N ILE A 34 -8.90 -10.46 1.33
CA ILE A 34 -8.04 -11.64 1.50
C ILE A 34 -6.64 -11.19 1.91
N GLY A 35 -6.07 -10.23 1.18
CA GLY A 35 -4.75 -9.69 1.47
C GLY A 35 -4.65 -9.06 2.86
N TRP A 36 -5.64 -8.26 3.26
CA TRP A 36 -5.70 -7.67 4.60
C TRP A 36 -5.81 -8.74 5.69
N THR A 37 -6.63 -9.77 5.49
CA THR A 37 -6.81 -10.86 6.47
C THR A 37 -5.48 -11.58 6.70
N LEU A 38 -4.80 -11.94 5.62
CA LEU A 38 -3.51 -12.63 5.67
C LEU A 38 -2.40 -11.73 6.25
N ASN A 39 -2.39 -10.44 5.93
CA ASN A 39 -1.50 -9.45 6.56
C ASN A 39 -1.73 -9.38 8.07
N THR A 40 -2.98 -9.27 8.50
CA THR A 40 -3.34 -9.15 9.91
C THR A 40 -2.91 -10.40 10.68
N ILE A 41 -3.18 -11.61 10.15
CA ILE A 41 -2.73 -12.87 10.74
C ILE A 41 -1.21 -12.90 10.88
N THR A 42 -0.49 -12.49 9.84
CA THR A 42 0.98 -12.56 9.80
C THR A 42 1.62 -11.53 10.74
N PHE A 43 1.18 -10.26 10.69
CA PHE A 43 1.72 -9.20 11.54
C PHE A 43 1.31 -9.32 13.01
N SER A 44 0.25 -10.06 13.33
CA SER A 44 -0.12 -10.36 14.72
C SER A 44 0.80 -11.38 15.38
N ARG A 45 1.67 -12.06 14.62
CA ARG A 45 2.63 -13.02 15.19
C ARG A 45 3.66 -12.30 16.07
N PRO A 46 3.96 -12.80 17.29
CA PRO A 46 4.94 -12.21 18.21
C PRO A 46 6.33 -11.96 17.60
N SER A 47 6.75 -12.79 16.63
CA SER A 47 8.03 -12.66 15.95
C SER A 47 8.15 -11.41 15.08
N LEU A 48 7.02 -10.87 14.61
CA LEU A 48 6.93 -9.67 13.78
C LEU A 48 6.40 -8.47 14.56
N SER A 49 5.40 -8.66 15.43
CA SER A 49 4.77 -7.57 16.19
C SER A 49 5.71 -6.88 17.19
N SER A 50 6.81 -7.53 17.59
CA SER A 50 7.85 -6.91 18.41
C SER A 50 8.65 -5.82 17.65
N ASN A 51 8.56 -5.78 16.31
CA ASN A 51 9.25 -4.79 15.50
C ASN A 51 8.36 -3.57 15.23
N SER A 52 8.87 -2.38 15.53
CA SER A 52 8.20 -1.09 15.27
C SER A 52 7.80 -0.94 13.79
N CYS A 53 8.72 -1.20 12.85
CA CYS A 53 8.39 -1.07 11.42
C CYS A 53 7.33 -2.08 10.93
N ALA A 54 7.27 -3.30 11.48
CA ALA A 54 6.19 -4.23 11.14
C ALA A 54 4.83 -3.71 11.66
N THR A 55 4.84 -2.99 12.78
CA THR A 55 3.64 -2.34 13.34
C THR A 55 3.12 -1.25 12.39
N TYR A 56 4.00 -0.47 11.75
CA TYR A 56 3.59 0.51 10.73
C TYR A 56 3.02 -0.15 9.47
N PHE A 57 3.58 -1.27 9.01
CA PHE A 57 2.99 -2.03 7.89
C PHE A 57 1.61 -2.59 8.21
N HIS A 58 1.42 -3.03 9.45
CA HIS A 58 0.11 -3.47 9.93
C HIS A 58 -0.90 -2.31 9.93
N ALA A 59 -0.51 -1.14 10.45
CA ALA A 59 -1.36 0.06 10.43
C ALA A 59 -1.69 0.51 8.99
N SER A 60 -0.73 0.46 8.07
CA SER A 60 -0.94 0.71 6.63
C SER A 60 -1.93 -0.29 6.02
N SER A 61 -1.86 -1.56 6.38
CA SER A 61 -2.81 -2.59 5.92
C SER A 61 -4.24 -2.28 6.35
N TRP A 62 -4.44 -1.79 7.59
CA TRP A 62 -5.76 -1.35 8.05
C TRP A 62 -6.25 -0.11 7.31
N ALA A 63 -5.38 0.88 7.08
CA ALA A 63 -5.74 2.05 6.29
C ALA A 63 -6.15 1.66 4.86
N ASN A 64 -5.42 0.74 4.21
CA ASN A 64 -5.77 0.22 2.89
C ASN A 64 -7.14 -0.47 2.89
N LEU A 65 -7.45 -1.29 3.90
CA LEU A 65 -8.78 -1.91 4.03
C LEU A 65 -9.88 -0.83 4.11
N CYS A 66 -9.68 0.20 4.94
CA CYS A 66 -10.63 1.29 5.06
C CYS A 66 -10.83 2.03 3.72
N VAL A 67 -9.77 2.26 2.94
CA VAL A 67 -9.89 2.81 1.57
C VAL A 67 -10.76 1.92 0.69
N LEU A 68 -10.53 0.61 0.71
CA LEU A 68 -11.29 -0.36 -0.08
C LEU A 68 -12.77 -0.42 0.34
N PHE A 69 -13.05 -0.27 1.63
CA PHE A 69 -14.42 -0.23 2.16
C PHE A 69 -15.16 1.06 1.77
N TRP A 70 -14.52 2.21 1.92
CA TRP A 70 -15.16 3.48 1.59
C TRP A 70 -15.28 3.74 0.08
N SER A 71 -14.46 3.08 -0.74
CA SER A 71 -14.53 3.27 -2.20
C SER A 71 -15.09 2.08 -2.97
N PRO A 72 -14.32 1.02 -3.32
CA PRO A 72 -14.82 -0.15 -4.03
C PRO A 72 -16.13 -0.73 -3.53
N PHE A 73 -16.28 -0.92 -2.22
CA PHE A 73 -17.50 -1.53 -1.67
C PHE A 73 -18.72 -0.65 -1.87
N THR A 74 -18.64 0.65 -1.55
CA THR A 74 -19.75 1.59 -1.80
C THR A 74 -20.13 1.66 -3.28
N TYR A 75 -19.15 1.52 -4.17
CA TYR A 75 -19.36 1.54 -5.61
C TYR A 75 -20.02 0.24 -6.11
N ALA A 76 -19.53 -0.92 -5.64
CA ALA A 76 -20.09 -2.24 -5.96
C ALA A 76 -21.55 -2.37 -5.49
N VAL A 77 -21.84 -1.95 -4.25
CA VAL A 77 -23.21 -1.93 -3.71
C VAL A 77 -24.11 -1.02 -4.53
N GLY A 78 -23.64 0.18 -4.88
CA GLY A 78 -24.44 1.13 -5.66
C GLY A 78 -24.75 0.66 -7.07
N ASN A 79 -23.85 -0.12 -7.67
CA ASN A 79 -24.08 -0.73 -8.97
C ASN A 79 -25.02 -1.93 -8.92
N TRP A 80 -24.87 -2.81 -7.93
CA TRP A 80 -25.67 -4.02 -7.85
C TRP A 80 -27.12 -3.75 -7.42
N SER A 81 -27.30 -2.84 -6.47
CA SER A 81 -28.64 -2.45 -6.00
C SER A 81 -29.40 -1.53 -6.95
N GLY A 82 -28.73 -0.97 -7.98
CA GLY A 82 -29.24 0.16 -8.76
C GLY A 82 -29.36 1.47 -7.96
N TYR A 83 -29.20 1.43 -6.64
CA TYR A 83 -29.24 2.57 -5.73
C TYR A 83 -27.86 3.22 -5.64
N ARG A 84 -27.59 4.21 -6.50
CA ARG A 84 -26.36 5.01 -6.45
C ARG A 84 -26.40 6.00 -5.27
N LEU A 85 -26.08 5.54 -4.06
CA LEU A 85 -26.00 6.41 -2.85
C LEU A 85 -25.16 7.69 -3.06
N PRO A 86 -23.97 7.65 -3.70
CA PRO A 86 -23.17 8.85 -3.95
C PRO A 86 -23.86 9.89 -4.84
N ALA A 87 -24.80 9.46 -5.68
CA ALA A 87 -25.54 10.32 -6.60
C ALA A 87 -26.66 11.10 -5.92
N ARG A 88 -27.16 10.60 -4.79
CA ARG A 88 -28.40 11.10 -4.18
C ARG A 88 -28.17 11.98 -2.97
N SER A 89 -27.04 11.80 -2.28
CA SER A 89 -26.72 12.53 -1.05
C SER A 89 -25.34 13.20 -1.15
N ILE A 90 -25.36 14.53 -1.21
CA ILE A 90 -24.15 15.37 -1.12
C ILE A 90 -23.38 15.05 0.15
N LEU A 91 -24.08 14.85 1.27
CA LEU A 91 -23.47 14.50 2.56
C LEU A 91 -22.69 13.19 2.48
N PHE A 92 -23.30 12.13 1.94
CA PHE A 92 -22.62 10.84 1.78
C PHE A 92 -21.41 10.96 0.86
N CYS A 93 -21.56 11.71 -0.23
CA CYS A 93 -20.48 11.94 -1.19
C CYS A 93 -19.27 12.67 -0.55
N LYS A 94 -19.50 13.71 0.25
CA LYS A 94 -18.47 14.41 1.03
C LYS A 94 -17.76 13.47 2.00
N ILE A 95 -18.53 12.74 2.80
CA ILE A 95 -18.01 11.80 3.81
C ILE A 95 -17.14 10.73 3.15
N ARG A 96 -17.63 10.17 2.04
CA ARG A 96 -16.91 9.15 1.27
C ARG A 96 -15.56 9.68 0.77
N ILE A 97 -15.55 10.81 0.07
CA ILE A 97 -14.31 11.39 -0.48
C ILE A 97 -13.33 11.73 0.66
N TYR A 98 -13.83 12.33 1.75
CA TYR A 98 -13.04 12.65 2.93
C TYR A 98 -12.34 11.41 3.51
N PHE A 99 -13.08 10.34 3.79
CA PHE A 99 -12.50 9.12 4.36
C PHE A 99 -11.50 8.45 3.42
N ILE A 100 -11.81 8.37 2.12
CA ILE A 100 -10.87 7.82 1.13
C ILE A 100 -9.55 8.60 1.16
N THR A 101 -9.62 9.93 1.10
CA THR A 101 -8.42 10.78 1.12
C THR A 101 -7.66 10.66 2.45
N MET A 102 -8.36 10.69 3.58
CA MET A 102 -7.77 10.51 4.91
C MET A 102 -7.00 9.18 5.02
N PHE A 103 -7.64 8.06 4.65
CA PHE A 103 -7.01 6.74 4.78
C PHE A 103 -5.90 6.51 3.75
N CYS A 104 -6.01 7.06 2.54
CA CYS A 104 -4.89 7.08 1.59
C CYS A 104 -3.67 7.82 2.17
N HIS A 105 -3.86 9.00 2.76
CA HIS A 105 -2.77 9.72 3.42
C HIS A 105 -2.19 8.93 4.59
N ALA A 106 -3.05 8.33 5.43
CA ALA A 106 -2.59 7.54 6.56
C ALA A 106 -1.74 6.35 6.12
N SER A 107 -2.17 5.60 5.09
CA SER A 107 -1.42 4.45 4.58
C SER A 107 -0.01 4.83 4.11
N VAL A 108 0.09 5.88 3.29
CA VAL A 108 1.36 6.38 2.76
C VAL A 108 2.23 6.96 3.88
N ALA A 109 1.63 7.67 4.84
CA ALA A 109 2.34 8.22 5.99
C ALA A 109 2.92 7.10 6.90
N PHE A 110 2.20 6.01 7.11
CA PHE A 110 2.75 4.85 7.84
C PHE A 110 3.92 4.21 7.11
N LEU A 111 3.89 4.15 5.78
CA LEU A 111 5.02 3.67 4.98
C LEU A 111 6.24 4.62 5.13
N LEU A 112 6.03 5.93 5.13
CA LEU A 112 7.07 6.92 5.42
C LEU A 112 7.66 6.74 6.82
N LEU A 113 6.82 6.52 7.83
CA LEU A 113 7.26 6.23 9.20
C LEU A 113 8.07 4.92 9.26
N ALA A 114 7.68 3.90 8.50
CA ALA A 114 8.45 2.67 8.37
C ALA A 114 9.83 2.92 7.73
N CYS A 115 9.92 3.78 6.71
CA CYS A 115 11.21 4.21 6.14
C CYS A 115 12.09 4.90 7.20
N GLY A 116 11.51 5.85 7.93
CA GLY A 116 12.22 6.61 8.97
C GLY A 116 12.68 5.73 10.13
N ASP A 117 11.83 4.82 10.60
CA ASP A 117 12.14 3.84 11.64
C ASP A 117 13.32 2.94 11.23
N ARG A 118 13.32 2.47 9.97
CA ARG A 118 14.44 1.65 9.46
C ARG A 118 15.74 2.42 9.39
N LEU A 119 15.70 3.69 8.99
CA LEU A 119 16.87 4.56 8.99
C LEU A 119 17.42 4.77 10.41
N LEU A 120 16.54 5.03 11.38
CA LEU A 120 16.93 5.22 12.79
C LEU A 120 17.54 3.94 13.38
N LEU A 121 17.00 2.77 13.04
CA LEU A 121 17.52 1.47 13.46
C LEU A 121 18.95 1.23 12.94
N CYS A 122 19.24 1.73 11.73
CA CYS A 122 20.57 1.65 11.11
C CYS A 122 21.59 2.65 11.71
N SER A 123 21.16 3.56 12.58
CA SER A 123 22.06 4.54 13.18
C SER A 123 23.02 3.91 14.20
N ARG A 124 24.27 4.41 14.24
CA ARG A 124 25.29 4.00 15.22
C ARG A 124 24.93 4.46 16.65
N ASN A 125 24.20 5.58 16.77
CA ASN A 125 23.84 6.17 18.05
C ASN A 125 22.73 5.36 18.76
N ALA A 126 23.01 4.87 19.96
CA ALA A 126 22.06 4.09 20.76
C ALA A 126 20.79 4.88 21.13
N ASN A 127 20.90 6.19 21.35
CA ASN A 127 19.76 7.04 21.68
C ASN A 127 18.78 7.13 20.51
N ARG A 128 19.27 7.17 19.27
CA ARG A 128 18.42 7.16 18.07
C ARG A 128 17.71 5.82 17.89
N ARG A 129 18.40 4.69 18.14
CA ARG A 129 17.80 3.35 18.09
C ARG A 129 16.70 3.15 19.13
N ARG A 130 16.80 3.81 20.29
CA ARG A 130 15.78 3.75 21.35
C ARG A 130 14.42 4.29 20.88
N LEU A 131 14.39 5.16 19.87
CA LEU A 131 13.14 5.68 19.29
C LEU A 131 12.36 4.62 18.50
N CYS A 132 13.01 3.55 18.03
CA CYS A 132 12.38 2.44 17.31
C CYS A 132 11.66 1.44 18.23
N HIS A 133 11.26 1.87 19.42
CA HIS A 133 10.54 0.99 20.34
C HIS A 133 9.05 0.92 19.96
N VAL A 134 8.44 -0.26 20.02
CA VAL A 134 7.04 -0.48 19.59
C VAL A 134 6.04 0.46 20.28
N ARG A 135 6.26 0.77 21.56
CA ARG A 135 5.42 1.73 22.32
C ARG A 135 5.45 3.14 21.73
N ILE A 136 6.59 3.56 21.18
CA ILE A 136 6.72 4.86 20.50
C ILE A 136 6.02 4.77 19.15
N ALA A 137 6.14 3.64 18.44
CA ALA A 137 5.45 3.44 17.17
C ALA A 137 3.93 3.59 17.28
N TYR A 138 3.30 3.02 18.32
CA TYR A 138 1.87 3.22 18.56
C TYR A 138 1.49 4.69 18.79
N LYS A 139 2.30 5.45 19.53
CA LYS A 139 2.08 6.90 19.70
C LYS A 139 2.20 7.65 18.38
N MET A 140 3.20 7.33 17.57
CA MET A 140 3.39 7.92 16.24
C MET A 140 2.22 7.60 15.32
N ILE A 141 1.69 6.37 15.35
CA ILE A 141 0.50 5.97 14.58
C ILE A 141 -0.69 6.87 14.92
N VAL A 142 -1.00 7.06 16.21
CA VAL A 142 -2.13 7.90 16.65
C VAL A 142 -1.94 9.36 16.18
N ILE A 143 -0.74 9.92 16.38
CA ILE A 143 -0.43 11.29 15.93
C ILE A 143 -0.59 11.42 14.41
N THR A 144 -0.09 10.44 13.64
CA THR A 144 -0.22 10.43 12.18
C THR A 144 -1.68 10.34 11.75
N ILE A 145 -2.52 9.52 12.39
CA ILE A 145 -3.96 9.46 12.08
C ILE A 145 -4.62 10.82 12.29
N ILE A 146 -4.31 11.53 13.38
CA ILE A 146 -4.84 12.86 13.67
C ILE A 146 -4.43 13.85 12.56
N ILE A 147 -3.15 13.88 12.20
CA ILE A 147 -2.65 14.75 11.12
C ILE A 147 -3.34 14.41 9.78
N CYS A 148 -3.44 13.13 9.44
CA CYS A 148 -4.09 12.67 8.21
C CYS A 148 -5.60 12.92 8.18
N ALA A 149 -6.26 13.03 9.34
CA ALA A 149 -7.67 13.43 9.45
C ALA A 149 -7.85 14.95 9.24
N ILE A 150 -6.91 15.76 9.76
CA ILE A 150 -6.97 17.23 9.64
C ILE A 150 -6.70 17.68 8.20
N LEU A 151 -5.72 17.08 7.53
CA LEU A 151 -5.28 17.49 6.19
C LEU A 151 -6.43 17.61 5.14
N PRO A 152 -7.35 16.63 5.00
CA PRO A 152 -8.46 16.70 4.05
C PRO A 152 -9.72 17.42 4.57
N LEU A 153 -9.67 18.18 5.67
CA LEU A 153 -10.85 18.91 6.19
C LEU A 153 -11.43 19.94 5.20
N TYR A 154 -10.67 20.36 4.19
CA TYR A 154 -11.18 21.22 3.13
C TYR A 154 -12.27 20.54 2.28
N ILE A 155 -12.27 19.20 2.19
CA ILE A 155 -13.19 18.42 1.36
C ILE A 155 -14.66 18.63 1.78
N PRO A 156 -15.07 18.37 3.03
CA PRO A 156 -16.45 18.58 3.45
C PRO A 156 -16.93 20.03 3.32
N LEU A 157 -16.01 21.00 3.33
CA LEU A 157 -16.32 22.43 3.21
C LEU A 157 -16.56 22.86 1.75
N LYS A 158 -15.84 22.27 0.79
CA LYS A 158 -15.79 22.75 -0.60
C LYS A 158 -16.54 21.88 -1.62
N TYR A 159 -16.77 20.60 -1.32
CA TYR A 159 -17.49 19.68 -2.20
C TYR A 159 -19.02 19.85 -2.12
N ASN A 160 -19.57 20.91 -2.71
CA ASN A 160 -20.98 21.30 -2.46
C ASN A 160 -21.97 20.94 -3.59
N ARG A 161 -21.52 20.33 -4.70
CA ARG A 161 -22.38 20.09 -5.88
C ARG A 161 -22.36 18.63 -6.33
N LEU A 162 -23.51 18.18 -6.84
CA LEU A 162 -23.64 16.93 -7.59
C LEU A 162 -23.69 17.25 -9.09
N SER A 163 -22.95 16.50 -9.88
CA SER A 163 -23.04 16.54 -11.33
C SER A 163 -24.40 16.03 -11.80
N ALA A 164 -25.14 16.84 -12.56
CA ALA A 164 -26.38 16.39 -13.19
C ALA A 164 -26.17 15.28 -14.23
N VAL A 165 -24.97 15.20 -14.83
CA VAL A 165 -24.66 14.27 -15.93
C VAL A 165 -24.01 12.98 -15.41
N SER A 166 -23.02 13.12 -14.52
CA SER A 166 -22.23 11.98 -14.04
C SER A 166 -22.66 11.46 -12.67
N ASN A 167 -23.55 12.17 -11.97
CA ASN A 167 -23.98 11.81 -10.61
C ASN A 167 -22.80 11.67 -9.62
N LEU A 168 -21.69 12.33 -9.91
CA LEU A 168 -20.48 12.40 -9.09
C LEU A 168 -20.47 13.73 -8.32
N CYS A 169 -19.80 13.77 -7.16
CA CYS A 169 -19.49 15.07 -6.56
C CYS A 169 -18.57 15.87 -7.48
N ILE A 170 -18.92 17.13 -7.67
CA ILE A 170 -18.09 18.11 -8.34
C ILE A 170 -17.72 19.20 -7.34
N ILE A 171 -16.52 19.73 -7.50
CA ILE A 171 -16.04 20.95 -6.86
C ILE A 171 -16.13 22.12 -7.83
N ASP A 172 -16.32 23.31 -7.30
CA ASP A 172 -16.29 24.52 -8.11
C ASP A 172 -14.94 24.64 -8.84
N ILE A 173 -14.97 25.20 -10.05
CA ILE A 173 -13.80 25.26 -10.96
C ILE A 173 -12.61 25.96 -10.30
N ASP A 174 -12.85 27.03 -9.55
CA ASP A 174 -11.82 27.77 -8.82
C ASP A 174 -11.07 26.89 -7.80
N PHE A 175 -11.79 25.92 -7.21
CA PHE A 175 -11.24 25.01 -6.22
C PHE A 175 -10.67 23.73 -6.84
N LEU A 176 -10.98 23.44 -8.10
CA LEU A 176 -10.43 22.30 -8.85
C LEU A 176 -8.91 22.39 -9.00
N ILE A 177 -8.39 23.57 -9.29
CA ILE A 177 -6.94 23.80 -9.41
C ILE A 177 -6.26 23.54 -8.05
N PHE A 178 -6.87 24.00 -6.96
CA PHE A 178 -6.36 23.75 -5.60
C PHE A 178 -6.36 22.24 -5.27
N ASP A 179 -7.45 21.52 -5.53
CA ASP A 179 -7.54 20.08 -5.24
C ASP A 179 -6.52 19.25 -6.05
N VAL A 180 -6.33 19.57 -7.33
CA VAL A 180 -5.36 18.87 -8.18
C VAL A 180 -3.92 19.21 -7.79
N SER A 181 -3.61 20.47 -7.53
CA SER A 181 -2.28 20.87 -7.03
C SER A 181 -1.97 20.25 -5.67
N TYR A 182 -2.93 20.23 -4.76
CA TYR A 182 -2.82 19.55 -3.48
C TYR A 182 -2.47 18.06 -3.64
N LYS A 183 -3.24 17.33 -4.47
CA LYS A 183 -2.99 15.91 -4.74
C LYS A 183 -1.63 15.69 -5.43
N LEU A 184 -1.26 16.53 -6.40
CA LEU A 184 0.04 16.44 -7.05
C LEU A 184 1.18 16.59 -6.02
N THR A 185 1.14 17.62 -5.19
CA THR A 185 2.22 17.90 -4.22
C THR A 185 2.22 16.91 -3.06
N ILE A 186 1.11 16.81 -2.33
CA ILE A 186 1.03 16.06 -1.07
C ILE A 186 0.97 14.56 -1.29
N TRP A 187 0.47 14.10 -2.43
CA TRP A 187 0.29 12.68 -2.69
C TRP A 187 1.28 12.10 -3.69
N ALA A 188 1.49 12.74 -4.84
CA ALA A 188 2.35 12.18 -5.89
C ALA A 188 3.83 12.55 -5.78
N ILE A 189 4.18 13.73 -5.29
CA ILE A 189 5.58 14.19 -5.28
C ILE A 189 6.22 13.99 -3.91
N VAL A 190 5.69 14.63 -2.86
CA VAL A 190 6.35 14.69 -1.55
C VAL A 190 6.58 13.29 -0.93
N PRO A 191 5.58 12.38 -0.87
CA PRO A 191 5.80 11.08 -0.25
C PRO A 191 6.80 10.20 -1.00
N PRO A 192 6.71 10.00 -2.33
CA PRO A 192 7.73 9.26 -3.06
C PRO A 192 9.13 9.83 -2.91
N SER A 193 9.29 11.16 -3.01
CA SER A 193 10.61 11.80 -2.85
C SER A 193 11.19 11.48 -1.47
N LEU A 194 10.42 11.67 -0.40
CA LEU A 194 10.86 11.34 0.96
C LEU A 194 11.14 9.85 1.14
N MET A 195 10.27 8.97 0.64
CA MET A 195 10.47 7.52 0.71
C MET A 195 11.75 7.09 -0.02
N LEU A 196 12.02 7.63 -1.21
CA LEU A 196 13.22 7.33 -1.99
C LEU A 196 14.48 7.85 -1.31
N THR A 197 14.46 9.07 -0.75
CA THR A 197 15.59 9.61 0.01
C THR A 197 15.86 8.77 1.25
N LEU A 198 14.84 8.51 2.08
CA LEU A 198 14.98 7.71 3.30
C LEU A 198 15.38 6.26 3.01
N GLY A 199 14.81 5.66 1.96
CA GLY A 199 15.15 4.32 1.49
C GLY A 199 16.59 4.23 1.02
N SER A 200 17.05 5.19 0.23
CA SER A 200 18.43 5.27 -0.27
C SER A 200 19.42 5.43 0.88
N LEU A 201 19.13 6.32 1.84
CA LEU A 201 19.94 6.49 3.05
C LEU A 201 19.99 5.21 3.88
N THR A 202 18.87 4.50 4.02
CA THR A 202 18.81 3.22 4.74
C THR A 202 19.72 2.19 4.07
N ILE A 203 19.67 2.05 2.75
CA ILE A 203 20.54 1.13 1.99
C ILE A 203 22.01 1.51 2.17
N HIS A 204 22.34 2.81 2.11
CA HIS A 204 23.70 3.28 2.31
C HIS A 204 24.22 2.96 3.72
N SER A 205 23.44 3.29 4.76
CA SER A 205 23.78 2.98 6.15
C SER A 205 23.91 1.49 6.41
N LEU A 206 23.07 0.65 5.78
CA LEU A 206 23.21 -0.81 5.87
C LEU A 206 24.53 -1.29 5.25
N LYS A 207 24.87 -0.84 4.03
CA LYS A 207 26.13 -1.20 3.37
C LYS A 207 27.35 -0.77 4.21
N GLN A 208 27.31 0.42 4.79
CA GLN A 208 28.39 0.92 5.64
C GLN A 208 28.55 0.09 6.92
N ASN A 209 27.45 -0.23 7.60
CA ASN A 209 27.47 -1.01 8.83
C ASN A 209 27.88 -2.47 8.60
N SER A 210 27.48 -3.08 7.48
CA SER A 210 27.84 -4.47 7.16
C SER A 210 29.34 -4.65 6.92
N ARG A 211 30.05 -3.61 6.47
CA ARG A 211 31.52 -3.63 6.31
C ARG A 211 32.27 -3.62 7.65
N GLN A 212 31.67 -3.06 8.71
CA GLN A 212 32.36 -2.89 9.99
C GLN A 212 32.13 -4.04 10.98
N ILE A 213 31.08 -4.86 10.83
CA ILE A 213 30.70 -5.89 11.82
C ILE A 213 30.26 -7.18 11.11
N ALA A 214 31.23 -7.93 10.58
CA ALA A 214 30.96 -9.10 9.72
C ALA A 214 30.48 -10.36 10.48
N ASN A 215 30.86 -10.56 11.75
CA ASN A 215 30.72 -11.88 12.38
C ASN A 215 29.57 -12.06 13.39
N ILE A 216 29.12 -11.02 14.10
CA ILE A 216 28.12 -11.18 15.20
C ILE A 216 26.67 -10.84 14.75
N ARG A 217 26.49 -10.14 13.62
CA ARG A 217 25.18 -9.61 13.18
C ARG A 217 24.45 -10.42 12.09
N ILE A 218 25.00 -11.54 11.65
CA ILE A 218 24.55 -12.26 10.44
C ILE A 218 23.06 -12.63 10.49
N GLN A 219 22.54 -13.06 11.66
CA GLN A 219 21.15 -13.52 11.78
C GLN A 219 20.13 -12.37 11.86
N ILE A 220 20.43 -11.30 12.59
CA ILE A 220 19.59 -10.09 12.70
C ILE A 220 19.47 -9.41 11.33
N HIS A 221 20.55 -9.38 10.56
CA HIS A 221 20.60 -8.72 9.26
C HIS A 221 19.66 -9.34 8.22
N SER A 222 19.39 -10.65 8.32
CA SER A 222 18.52 -11.36 7.36
C SER A 222 17.06 -10.90 7.42
N LYS A 223 16.53 -10.63 8.62
CA LYS A 223 15.16 -10.13 8.82
C LYS A 223 15.04 -8.67 8.42
N ASP A 224 16.03 -7.85 8.78
CA ASP A 224 16.05 -6.43 8.42
C ASP A 224 16.16 -6.23 6.91
N ARG A 225 16.98 -7.02 6.21
CA ARG A 225 17.09 -6.98 4.75
C ARG A 225 15.76 -7.31 4.08
N GLN A 226 14.99 -8.24 4.63
CA GLN A 226 13.67 -8.60 4.10
C GLN A 226 12.65 -7.48 4.31
N LEU A 227 12.65 -6.82 5.47
CA LEU A 227 11.76 -5.68 5.74
C LEU A 227 12.08 -4.47 4.86
N VAL A 228 13.36 -4.25 4.56
CA VAL A 228 13.79 -3.22 3.58
C VAL A 228 13.38 -3.61 2.16
N ALA A 229 13.49 -4.89 1.78
CA ALA A 229 13.03 -5.34 0.48
C ALA A 229 11.51 -5.14 0.33
N MET A 230 10.72 -5.51 1.35
CA MET A 230 9.28 -5.24 1.39
C MET A 230 8.97 -3.75 1.20
N LEU A 231 9.70 -2.88 1.92
CA LEU A 231 9.55 -1.44 1.84
C LEU A 231 9.78 -0.93 0.41
N ILE A 232 10.88 -1.37 -0.23
CA ILE A 232 11.18 -1.02 -1.63
C ILE A 232 10.07 -1.50 -2.57
N GLY A 233 9.58 -2.73 -2.38
CA GLY A 233 8.45 -3.25 -3.15
C GLY A 233 7.20 -2.39 -3.03
N GLN A 234 6.86 -1.94 -1.82
CA GLN A 234 5.71 -1.06 -1.59
C GLN A 234 5.90 0.32 -2.22
N ILE A 235 7.09 0.90 -2.12
CA ILE A 235 7.41 2.20 -2.73
C ILE A 235 7.28 2.12 -4.25
N THR A 236 7.87 1.08 -4.87
CA THR A 236 7.77 0.86 -6.31
C THR A 236 6.31 0.71 -6.73
N LEU A 237 5.55 -0.15 -6.05
CA LEU A 237 4.13 -0.36 -6.34
C LEU A 237 3.33 0.95 -6.20
N TYR A 238 3.60 1.74 -5.15
CA TYR A 238 2.92 3.01 -4.93
C TYR A 238 3.19 4.00 -6.06
N ILE A 239 4.45 4.15 -6.49
CA ILE A 239 4.83 5.05 -7.57
C ILE A 239 4.17 4.61 -8.89
N THR A 240 4.24 3.33 -9.24
CA THR A 240 3.70 2.83 -10.52
C THR A 240 2.19 2.94 -10.61
N THR A 241 1.48 2.83 -9.49
CA THR A 241 0.01 2.92 -9.44
C THR A 241 -0.51 4.35 -9.29
N THR A 242 0.21 5.23 -8.59
CA THR A 242 -0.25 6.60 -8.31
C THR A 242 -0.01 7.54 -9.48
N TRP A 243 1.10 7.38 -10.20
CA TRP A 243 1.47 8.26 -11.31
C TRP A 243 0.44 8.31 -12.46
N PRO A 244 -0.06 7.17 -12.98
CA PRO A 244 -1.07 7.18 -14.04
C PRO A 244 -2.32 7.97 -13.69
N TYR A 245 -2.75 7.92 -12.43
CA TYR A 245 -3.90 8.68 -11.95
C TYR A 245 -3.66 10.19 -11.95
N VAL A 246 -2.52 10.63 -11.39
CA VAL A 246 -2.22 12.06 -11.30
C VAL A 246 -1.97 12.67 -12.67
N THR A 247 -1.33 11.94 -13.59
CA THR A 247 -1.14 12.40 -14.98
C THR A 247 -2.48 12.64 -15.67
N VAL A 248 -3.43 11.70 -15.57
CA VAL A 248 -4.77 11.85 -16.18
C VAL A 248 -5.56 12.98 -15.52
N MET A 249 -5.44 13.16 -14.21
CA MET A 249 -6.06 14.29 -13.51
C MET A 249 -5.56 15.65 -13.99
N ILE A 250 -4.24 15.83 -14.11
CA ILE A 250 -3.64 17.07 -14.62
C ILE A 250 -4.09 17.33 -16.05
N TYR A 251 -4.04 16.29 -16.90
CA TYR A 251 -4.52 16.39 -18.28
C TYR A 251 -5.98 16.87 -18.34
N ASN A 252 -6.86 16.33 -17.50
CA ASN A 252 -8.27 16.73 -17.47
C ASN A 252 -8.46 18.19 -17.07
N VAL A 253 -7.75 18.68 -16.06
CA VAL A 253 -7.85 20.09 -15.63
C VAL A 253 -7.33 21.03 -16.72
N LEU A 254 -6.17 20.75 -17.31
CA LEU A 254 -5.59 21.58 -18.37
C LEU A 254 -6.53 21.63 -19.59
N THR A 255 -7.08 20.49 -19.98
CA THR A 255 -7.93 20.42 -21.17
C THR A 255 -9.31 21.05 -20.96
N GLN A 256 -9.86 21.01 -19.73
CA GLN A 256 -11.13 21.67 -19.40
C GLN A 256 -11.02 23.20 -19.44
N ASN A 257 -9.88 23.77 -19.06
CA ASN A 257 -9.69 25.23 -18.98
C ASN A 257 -9.24 25.87 -20.30
N ILE A 258 -8.50 25.14 -21.15
CA ILE A 258 -7.88 25.71 -22.36
C ILE A 258 -8.74 25.52 -23.62
N LEU A 259 -9.58 24.47 -23.68
CA LEU A 259 -10.40 24.15 -24.87
C LEU A 259 -11.88 23.90 -24.51
N PRO A 260 -12.65 24.92 -24.05
CA PRO A 260 -14.08 24.76 -23.77
C PRO A 260 -14.91 24.49 -25.03
N SER A 261 -14.43 24.90 -26.21
CA SER A 261 -15.15 24.79 -27.48
C SER A 261 -14.80 23.50 -28.24
N ASN A 262 -15.79 22.63 -28.39
CA ASN A 262 -15.83 21.47 -29.31
C ASN A 262 -14.94 20.26 -28.99
N LYS A 263 -15.03 19.70 -27.77
CA LYS A 263 -14.56 18.32 -27.54
C LYS A 263 -15.45 17.33 -28.32
N SER A 264 -14.84 16.53 -29.19
CA SER A 264 -15.52 15.40 -29.85
C SER A 264 -16.00 14.38 -28.81
N ALA A 265 -17.15 13.74 -29.08
CA ALA A 265 -17.71 12.69 -28.24
C ALA A 265 -16.71 11.54 -27.98
N THR A 266 -15.94 11.15 -28.99
CA THR A 266 -14.91 10.11 -28.87
C THR A 266 -13.80 10.51 -27.89
N ARG A 267 -13.36 11.78 -27.94
CA ARG A 267 -12.34 12.28 -27.01
C ARG A 267 -12.84 12.27 -25.57
N ASN A 268 -14.09 12.70 -25.35
CA ASN A 268 -14.70 12.66 -24.03
C ASN A 268 -14.82 11.21 -23.49
N ALA A 269 -15.15 10.25 -24.35
CA ALA A 269 -15.21 8.84 -23.98
C ALA A 269 -13.82 8.28 -23.60
N ILE A 270 -12.76 8.62 -24.35
CA ILE A 270 -11.37 8.23 -24.01
C ILE A 270 -10.94 8.85 -22.69
N GLU A 271 -11.19 10.14 -22.48
CA GLU A 271 -10.84 10.85 -21.24
C GLU A 271 -11.57 10.25 -20.03
N THR A 272 -12.86 9.92 -20.19
CA THR A 272 -13.67 9.27 -19.16
C THR A 272 -13.18 7.86 -18.85
N PHE A 273 -12.79 7.09 -19.88
CA PHE A 273 -12.20 5.76 -19.70
C PHE A 273 -10.86 5.84 -18.99
N ALA A 274 -9.94 6.68 -19.44
CA ALA A 274 -8.63 6.86 -18.83
C ALA A 274 -8.76 7.29 -17.36
N LEU A 275 -9.67 8.21 -17.06
CA LEU A 275 -9.93 8.64 -15.69
C LEU A 275 -10.53 7.51 -14.86
N SER A 276 -11.52 6.78 -15.38
CA SER A 276 -12.14 5.65 -14.68
C SER A 276 -11.13 4.54 -14.40
N PHE A 277 -10.33 4.17 -15.40
CA PHE A 277 -9.30 3.15 -15.27
C PHE A 277 -8.23 3.59 -14.27
N SER A 278 -7.69 4.80 -14.38
CA SER A 278 -6.65 5.22 -13.43
C SER A 278 -7.18 5.49 -12.02
N ALA A 279 -8.35 6.12 -11.87
CA ALA A 279 -8.92 6.46 -10.57
C ALA A 279 -9.53 5.26 -9.84
N ASN A 280 -10.07 4.28 -10.57
CA ASN A 280 -10.76 3.14 -9.96
C ASN A 280 -9.98 1.83 -10.03
N PHE A 281 -9.10 1.64 -11.01
CA PHE A 281 -8.26 0.44 -11.05
C PHE A 281 -6.91 0.71 -10.39
N PHE A 282 -6.06 1.56 -10.97
CA PHE A 282 -4.68 1.74 -10.49
C PHE A 282 -4.62 2.23 -9.04
N LEU A 283 -5.44 3.22 -8.69
CA LEU A 283 -5.48 3.73 -7.32
C LEU A 283 -5.81 2.65 -6.27
N TYR A 284 -6.82 1.82 -6.52
CA TYR A 284 -7.20 0.78 -5.56
C TYR A 284 -6.35 -0.48 -5.69
N LEU A 285 -5.65 -0.66 -6.81
CA LEU A 285 -4.70 -1.74 -7.01
C LEU A 285 -3.63 -1.72 -5.91
N TYR A 286 -3.00 -0.57 -5.64
CA TYR A 286 -2.04 -0.42 -4.54
C TYR A 286 -2.58 -0.95 -3.20
N ASN A 287 -3.81 -0.54 -2.87
CA ASN A 287 -4.45 -0.90 -1.62
C ASN A 287 -4.76 -2.40 -1.53
N ALA A 288 -5.16 -3.02 -2.65
CA ALA A 288 -5.54 -4.43 -2.72
C ALA A 288 -4.33 -5.39 -2.75
N ILE A 289 -3.28 -5.05 -3.50
CA ILE A 289 -2.15 -5.96 -3.74
C ILE A 289 -0.94 -5.71 -2.83
N SER A 290 -1.04 -4.80 -1.85
CA SER A 290 0.05 -4.57 -0.89
C SER A 290 0.46 -5.85 -0.15
N PHE A 291 -0.49 -6.76 0.16
CA PHE A 291 -0.20 -8.09 0.71
C PHE A 291 0.67 -8.96 -0.19
N LEU A 292 0.40 -8.97 -1.51
CA LEU A 292 1.14 -9.80 -2.45
C LEU A 292 2.60 -9.37 -2.50
N VAL A 293 2.87 -8.06 -2.44
CA VAL A 293 4.23 -7.53 -2.34
C VAL A 293 4.93 -8.05 -1.08
N TYR A 294 4.29 -8.01 0.10
CA TYR A 294 4.91 -8.54 1.32
C TYR A 294 5.23 -10.04 1.21
N THR A 295 4.32 -10.80 0.60
CA THR A 295 4.45 -12.26 0.42
C THR A 295 5.55 -12.62 -0.59
N LEU A 296 5.59 -11.94 -1.74
CA LEU A 296 6.57 -12.21 -2.78
C LEU A 296 7.98 -11.79 -2.35
N THR A 297 8.10 -10.66 -1.64
CA THR A 297 9.41 -10.07 -1.35
C THR A 297 10.12 -10.67 -0.13
N ALA A 298 9.41 -11.27 0.83
CA ALA A 298 10.02 -11.77 2.06
C ALA A 298 9.78 -13.27 2.31
N PRO A 299 10.82 -14.12 2.20
CA PRO A 299 10.73 -15.53 2.56
C PRO A 299 10.31 -15.78 4.02
N SER A 300 10.72 -14.93 4.96
CA SER A 300 10.29 -15.06 6.37
C SER A 300 8.80 -14.81 6.54
N PHE A 301 8.23 -13.88 5.77
CA PHE A 301 6.80 -13.62 5.79
C PHE A 301 6.03 -14.82 5.27
N ARG A 302 6.48 -15.43 4.16
CA ARG A 302 5.90 -16.70 3.65
C ARG A 302 5.97 -17.82 4.69
N ARG A 303 7.10 -17.93 5.40
CA ARG A 303 7.25 -18.93 6.46
C ARG A 303 6.30 -18.68 7.63
N GLU A 304 6.19 -17.44 8.11
CA GLU A 304 5.28 -17.09 9.21
C GLU A 304 3.81 -17.27 8.80
N LEU A 305 3.47 -16.93 7.55
CA LEU A 305 2.14 -17.17 6.98
C LEU A 305 1.84 -18.67 6.90
N PHE A 306 2.75 -19.47 6.36
CA PHE A 306 2.61 -20.92 6.29
C PHE A 306 2.45 -21.52 7.70
N LEU A 307 3.29 -21.13 8.66
CA LEU A 307 3.17 -21.54 10.06
C LEU A 307 1.87 -21.09 10.72
N ALA A 308 1.25 -20.02 10.20
CA ALA A 308 -0.03 -19.54 10.71
C ALA A 308 -1.24 -20.27 10.14
N LEU A 309 -1.14 -20.76 8.90
CA LEU A 309 -2.21 -21.48 8.21
C LEU A 309 -2.15 -23.00 8.44
N VAL A 310 -0.97 -23.54 8.76
CA VAL A 310 -0.80 -24.97 9.02
C VAL A 310 -1.38 -25.36 10.38
N PRO A 311 -2.26 -26.39 10.45
CA PRO A 311 -2.85 -26.88 11.69
C PRO A 311 -1.79 -27.25 12.74
N THR A 312 -2.14 -27.04 14.01
CA THR A 312 -1.29 -27.27 15.19
C THR A 312 -0.67 -28.67 15.25
N PHE A 313 -1.33 -29.69 14.69
CA PHE A 313 -0.82 -31.06 14.58
C PHE A 313 0.44 -31.20 13.71
N ILE A 314 0.46 -30.57 12.53
CA ILE A 314 1.63 -30.58 11.65
C ILE A 314 2.77 -29.73 12.25
N ARG A 315 2.41 -28.71 13.03
CA ARG A 315 3.36 -27.86 13.77
C ARG A 315 4.16 -28.64 14.82
N GLN A 316 3.53 -29.57 15.53
CA GLN A 316 4.22 -30.49 16.45
C GLN A 316 5.15 -31.45 15.70
N TYR A 317 4.74 -31.94 14.54
CA TYR A 317 5.55 -32.82 13.70
C TYR A 317 6.85 -32.14 13.22
N PHE A 318 6.79 -30.89 12.74
CA PHE A 318 7.99 -30.13 12.34
C PHE A 318 8.87 -29.73 13.53
N HIS A 319 8.28 -29.39 14.68
CA HIS A 319 9.06 -29.05 15.88
C HIS A 319 9.83 -30.26 16.41
N ASN A 320 9.24 -31.46 16.37
CA ASN A 320 9.91 -32.70 16.76
C ASN A 320 11.04 -33.11 15.80
N ARG A 321 10.94 -32.73 14.53
CA ARG A 321 11.97 -33.03 13.52
C ARG A 321 13.18 -32.09 13.55
N ILE A 322 12.99 -30.84 14.02
CA ILE A 322 14.09 -29.86 14.17
C ILE A 322 14.78 -30.02 15.53
N GLY A 323 14.04 -30.40 16.59
CA GLY A 323 14.61 -30.66 17.92
C GLY A 323 15.51 -31.91 17.99
N THR A 324 15.38 -32.83 17.05
CA THR A 324 16.19 -34.06 17.00
C THR A 324 17.56 -33.88 16.35
N THR A 325 17.82 -32.77 15.64
CA THR A 325 19.13 -32.53 14.98
C THR A 325 20.15 -31.78 15.85
N THR A 326 19.77 -31.32 17.05
CA THR A 326 20.66 -30.54 17.94
C THR A 326 21.13 -31.29 19.20
N LEU A 327 20.81 -32.57 19.35
CA LEU A 327 21.24 -33.41 20.48
C LEU A 327 21.92 -34.71 20.02
N GLN A 328 22.87 -34.60 19.10
CA GLN A 328 24.03 -35.50 19.10
C GLN A 328 25.27 -34.64 19.38
N GLN A 329 25.36 -34.16 20.62
CA GLN A 329 26.66 -33.94 21.25
C GLN A 329 27.26 -35.33 21.44
N THR A 330 28.11 -35.74 20.51
CA THR A 330 29.10 -36.79 20.76
C THR A 330 30.00 -36.27 21.87
N GLU A 331 29.74 -36.74 23.08
CA GLU A 331 30.63 -36.66 24.23
C GLU A 331 31.87 -37.52 23.93
N ASN A 332 32.77 -36.99 23.11
CA ASN A 332 34.09 -37.57 22.93
C ASN A 332 34.99 -37.10 24.08
N ARG A 333 35.38 -38.07 24.90
CA ARG A 333 36.13 -37.99 26.15
C ARG A 333 37.60 -37.53 26.00
N THR A 334 37.93 -36.79 24.95
CA THR A 334 39.29 -36.28 24.71
C THR A 334 39.19 -34.79 24.40
N GLY A 335 39.58 -33.97 25.37
CA GLY A 335 39.41 -32.51 25.38
C GLY A 335 40.17 -31.77 24.27
N LYS A 336 39.66 -31.83 23.04
CA LYS A 336 40.01 -30.95 21.93
C LYS A 336 38.74 -30.61 21.15
N VAL A 337 38.21 -29.41 21.40
CA VAL A 337 37.11 -28.84 20.62
C VAL A 337 37.68 -28.38 19.28
N SER A 338 37.45 -29.16 18.23
CA SER A 338 37.74 -28.77 16.84
C SER A 338 36.40 -28.46 16.14
N TYR A 339 36.21 -27.21 15.71
CA TYR A 339 35.02 -26.79 14.98
C TYR A 339 35.11 -27.23 13.52
N ILE A 340 34.55 -28.40 13.20
CA ILE A 340 34.29 -28.78 11.81
C ILE A 340 32.94 -28.20 11.41
N ARG A 341 32.98 -27.18 10.56
CA ARG A 341 31.80 -26.55 9.95
C ARG A 341 31.42 -27.36 8.70
N SER A 342 30.52 -28.34 8.84
CA SER A 342 29.90 -28.99 7.68
C SER A 342 28.99 -27.98 6.96
N ARG A 343 29.33 -27.69 5.70
CA ARG A 343 28.42 -27.08 4.72
C ARG A 343 27.55 -28.21 4.18
N GLU A 344 26.27 -28.24 4.54
CA GLU A 344 25.28 -28.97 3.74
C GLU A 344 24.57 -27.98 2.82
N GLN A 345 24.85 -28.15 1.52
CA GLN A 345 24.03 -27.64 0.43
C GLN A 345 22.73 -28.44 0.41
N VAL A 346 21.60 -27.79 0.62
CA VAL A 346 20.29 -28.35 0.27
C VAL A 346 19.97 -27.87 -1.15
N MET A 347 20.17 -28.76 -2.12
CA MET A 347 19.50 -28.70 -3.42
C MET A 347 18.00 -28.86 -3.20
N ILE A 348 17.22 -27.97 -3.81
CA ILE A 348 15.77 -28.11 -3.94
C ILE A 348 15.53 -28.33 -5.43
N GLU A 349 15.13 -29.55 -5.78
CA GLU A 349 14.23 -29.81 -6.91
C GLU A 349 12.79 -29.50 -6.50
#